data_AF-A0A9E2S7M3-F1
#
_entry.id   AF-A0A9E2S7M3-F1
#
_cell.length_a   1.000
_cell.length_b   1.000
_cell.length_c   1.000
_cell.angle_alpha   90.00
_cell.angle_beta   90.00
_cell.angle_gamma   90.00
#
_symmetry.space_group_name_H-M   'P 1'
#
loop_
_entity.id
_entity.type
_entity.pdbx_description
1 polymer ?
#
loop_
_entity_poly.entity_id
_entity_poly.type
_entity_poly.pdbx_seq_one_letter_code
_entity_poly.pdbx_strand_id
1 'polypeptide(L)'
;MLEIILIIYYSKKIGALALDKGESKGKWVTIMIISWFLAEILGAVVGLMLLGQQNIYLALLVGYGFAFGSYYLIRNALSKKPDIAGYDQMIDEIGSGDQEQ
;
A
#
# COMPACT_ATOMS: atom_id res chain seq x y z
N MET A 1 0.05 13.51 13.18
CA MET A 1 1.09 12.80 13.98
C MET A 1 0.51 11.80 15.01
N LEU A 2 -0.82 11.67 15.18
CA LEU A 2 -1.43 10.61 16.01
C LEU A 2 -1.50 9.25 15.28
N GLU A 3 -1.09 9.22 14.02
CA GLU A 3 -1.27 8.11 13.08
C GLU A 3 -0.13 7.09 13.16
N ILE A 4 0.88 7.30 14.01
CA ILE A 4 2.04 6.40 14.16
C ILE A 4 1.59 4.97 14.48
N ILE A 5 0.57 4.79 15.31
CA ILE A 5 0.01 3.46 15.64
C ILE A 5 -0.53 2.78 14.37
N LEU A 6 -1.23 3.54 13.51
CA LEU A 6 -1.78 3.05 12.25
C LEU A 6 -0.67 2.75 11.25
N ILE A 7 0.36 3.60 11.16
CA ILE A 7 1.52 3.35 10.32
C ILE A 7 2.21 2.05 10.73
N ILE A 8 2.41 1.81 12.03
CA ILE A 8 2.99 0.56 12.52
C ILE A 8 2.10 -0.64 12.14
N TYR A 9 0.79 -0.53 12.34
CA TYR A 9 -0.17 -1.58 12.01
C TYR A 9 -0.18 -1.90 10.50
N TYR A 10 -0.29 -0.88 9.64
CA TYR A 10 -0.30 -1.05 8.20
C TYR A 10 1.05 -1.45 7.63
N SER A 11 2.16 -1.00 8.23
CA SER A 11 3.51 -1.46 7.87
C SER A 11 3.67 -2.96 8.07
N LYS A 12 3.11 -3.52 9.15
CA LYS A 12 3.12 -4.97 9.37
C LYS A 12 2.33 -5.71 8.30
N LYS A 13 1.13 -5.20 7.95
CA LYS A 13 0.27 -5.80 6.91
C LYS A 13 0.89 -5.75 5.52
N ILE A 14 1.41 -4.59 5.11
CA ILE A 14 2.01 -4.44 3.78
C ILE A 14 3.31 -5.24 3.68
N GLY A 15 4.06 -5.32 4.78
CA GLY A 15 5.27 -6.12 4.85
C GLY A 15 5.02 -7.61 4.73
N ALA A 16 3.95 -8.13 5.35
CA ALA A 16 3.54 -9.52 5.19
C ALA A 16 3.11 -9.79 3.75
N LEU A 17 2.23 -8.95 3.20
CA LEU A 17 1.79 -9.07 1.80
C LEU A 17 2.95 -9.02 0.81
N ALA A 18 3.98 -8.20 1.07
CA ALA A 18 5.16 -8.13 0.21
C ALA A 18 5.93 -9.45 0.21
N LEU A 19 6.11 -10.07 1.39
CA LEU A 19 6.78 -11.36 1.49
C LEU A 19 5.99 -12.46 0.77
N ASP A 20 4.67 -12.48 0.93
CA ASP A 20 3.79 -13.43 0.23
C ASP A 20 3.92 -13.27 -1.30
N LYS A 21 4.08 -12.03 -1.78
CA LYS A 21 4.32 -11.73 -3.20
C LYS A 21 5.78 -11.86 -3.66
N GLY A 22 6.68 -12.37 -2.82
CA GLY A 22 8.10 -12.50 -3.14
C GLY A 22 8.86 -11.19 -3.29
N GLU A 23 8.29 -10.10 -2.80
CA GLU A 23 8.91 -8.78 -2.82
C GLU A 23 9.59 -8.47 -1.48
N SER A 24 10.59 -7.58 -1.52
CA SER A 24 11.29 -7.17 -0.32
C SER A 24 10.36 -6.36 0.61
N LYS A 25 10.13 -6.87 1.83
CA LYS A 25 9.37 -6.19 2.89
C LYS A 25 9.79 -4.74 3.11
N GLY A 26 11.11 -4.50 3.23
CA GLY A 26 11.65 -3.16 3.53
C GLY A 26 11.25 -2.12 2.49
N LYS A 27 11.37 -2.44 1.20
CA LYS A 27 11.00 -1.56 0.08
C LYS A 27 9.53 -1.12 0.18
N TRP A 28 8.61 -2.08 0.35
CA TRP A 28 7.17 -1.80 0.37
C TRP A 28 6.72 -1.07 1.63
N VAL A 29 7.34 -1.34 2.78
CA VAL A 29 7.11 -0.57 4.00
C VAL A 29 7.57 0.88 3.83
N THR A 30 8.77 1.11 3.29
CA THR A 30 9.29 2.47 3.04
C THR A 30 8.42 3.25 2.06
N ILE A 31 8.01 2.62 0.94
CA ILE A 31 7.10 3.25 -0.03
C ILE A 31 5.76 3.63 0.63
N MET A 32 5.22 2.76 1.49
CA MET A 32 3.98 3.05 2.22
C MET A 32 4.12 4.25 3.14
N ILE A 33 5.17 4.30 3.96
CA ILE A 33 5.41 5.42 4.87
C ILE A 33 5.57 6.73 4.09
N ILE A 34 6.41 6.75 3.05
CA ILE A 34 6.63 7.94 2.22
C ILE A 34 5.33 8.41 1.57
N SER A 35 4.56 7.47 1.00
CA SER A 35 3.29 7.79 0.35
C SER A 35 2.23 8.25 1.34
N TRP A 36 2.26 7.78 2.59
CA TRP A 36 1.36 8.25 3.65
C TRP A 36 1.59 9.75 3.90
N PHE A 37 2.83 10.15 4.15
CA PHE A 37 3.18 11.56 4.40
C PHE A 37 2.92 12.45 3.19
N LEU A 38 3.28 11.99 1.98
CA LEU A 38 3.00 12.76 0.75
C LEU A 38 1.51 12.94 0.53
N ALA A 39 0.71 11.89 0.72
CA ALA A 39 -0.73 11.97 0.56
C ALA A 39 -1.39 12.86 1.62
N GLU A 40 -0.90 12.86 2.86
CA GLU A 40 -1.38 13.77 3.91
C GLU A 40 -1.17 15.23 3.52
N ILE A 41 0.03 15.59 3.04
CA ILE A 41 0.36 16.95 2.59
C ILE A 41 -0.50 17.33 1.38
N LEU A 42 -0.58 16.46 0.37
CA LEU A 42 -1.39 16.70 -0.82
C LEU A 42 -2.87 16.86 -0.47
N GLY A 43 -3.41 16.00 0.40
CA GLY A 43 -4.79 16.07 0.86
C GLY A 43 -5.07 17.33 1.68
N ALA A 44 -4.12 17.79 2.49
CA ALA A 44 -4.26 19.06 3.21
C ALA A 44 -4.26 20.26 2.26
N VAL A 45 -3.39 20.26 1.23
CA VAL A 45 -3.38 21.30 0.18
C VAL A 45 -4.69 21.30 -0.60
N VAL A 46 -5.16 20.12 -1.03
CA VAL A 46 -6.46 19.98 -1.71
C VAL A 46 -7.61 20.43 -0.80
N GLY A 47 -7.59 20.03 0.47
CA GLY A 47 -8.57 20.45 1.46
C GLY A 47 -8.62 21.96 1.64
N LEU A 48 -7.45 22.62 1.69
CA LEU A 48 -7.36 24.09 1.76
C LEU A 48 -7.88 24.78 0.50
N MET A 49 -7.61 24.21 -0.68
CA MET A 49 -8.13 24.73 -1.94
C MET A 49 -9.66 24.61 -2.03
N LEU A 50 -10.24 23.53 -1.50
CA LEU A 50 -11.69 23.28 -1.58
C LEU A 50 -12.49 24.00 -0.48
N LEU A 51 -11.96 24.06 0.74
CA LEU A 51 -12.70 24.54 1.92
C LEU A 51 -12.28 25.94 2.37
N GLY A 52 -11.18 26.46 1.83
CA GLY A 52 -10.60 27.74 2.21
C GLY A 52 -9.84 27.72 3.54
N GLN A 53 -9.02 28.75 3.77
CA GLN A 53 -8.14 28.85 4.94
C GLN A 53 -8.89 28.96 6.28
N GLN A 54 -10.14 29.44 6.27
CA GLN A 54 -10.95 29.53 7.49
C GLN A 54 -11.34 28.15 8.05
N ASN A 55 -11.26 27.10 7.23
CA ASN A 55 -11.66 25.73 7.58
C ASN A 55 -10.44 24.80 7.71
N ILE A 56 -9.34 25.28 8.29
CA ILE A 56 -8.07 24.54 8.40
C ILE A 56 -8.25 23.14 9.01
N TYR A 57 -9.09 22.98 10.04
CA TYR A 57 -9.33 21.69 10.68
C TYR A 57 -10.02 20.68 9.74
N LEU A 58 -10.97 21.14 8.92
CA LEU A 58 -11.63 20.29 7.93
C LEU A 58 -10.67 19.95 6.79
N ALA A 59 -9.81 20.89 6.38
CA ALA A 59 -8.76 20.63 5.40
C ALA A 59 -7.75 19.57 5.87
N LEU A 60 -7.37 19.58 7.15
CA LEU A 60 -6.52 18.54 7.74
C LEU A 60 -7.22 17.16 7.77
N LEU A 61 -8.53 17.12 8.01
CA LEU A 61 -9.33 15.89 7.90
C LEU A 61 -9.31 15.30 6.48
N VAL A 62 -9.34 16.14 5.45
CA VAL A 62 -9.14 15.70 4.06
C VAL A 62 -7.74 15.11 3.87
N GLY A 63 -6.71 15.74 4.44
CA GLY A 63 -5.35 15.21 4.52
C GLY A 63 -5.31 13.78 5.06
N TYR A 64 -5.95 13.54 6.21
CA TYR A 64 -6.05 12.19 6.78
C TYR A 64 -6.75 11.21 5.85
N GLY A 65 -7.86 11.61 5.22
CA GLY A 65 -8.56 10.77 4.24
C GLY A 65 -7.65 10.32 3.09
N PHE A 66 -6.83 11.24 2.57
CA PHE A 66 -5.85 10.93 1.52
C PHE A 66 -4.75 9.99 2.02
N ALA A 67 -4.23 10.20 3.23
CA ALA A 67 -3.22 9.34 3.82
C ALA A 67 -3.73 7.90 4.01
N PHE A 68 -4.95 7.73 4.51
CA PHE A 68 -5.60 6.41 4.56
C PHE A 68 -5.82 5.81 3.16
N GLY A 69 -6.24 6.63 2.19
CA GLY A 69 -6.43 6.20 0.80
C GLY A 69 -5.15 5.69 0.15
N SER A 70 -4.01 6.30 0.42
CA SER A 70 -2.73 5.91 -0.17
C SER A 70 -2.29 4.50 0.25
N TYR A 71 -2.59 4.08 1.49
CA TYR A 71 -2.40 2.69 1.90
C TYR A 71 -3.15 1.70 1.01
N TYR A 72 -4.42 1.99 0.68
CA TYR A 72 -5.20 1.10 -0.20
C TYR A 72 -4.68 1.06 -1.63
N LEU A 73 -4.19 2.20 -2.15
CA LEU A 73 -3.54 2.27 -3.46
C LEU A 73 -2.28 1.40 -3.49
N ILE A 74 -1.42 1.49 -2.48
CA ILE A 74 -0.19 0.70 -2.37
C ILE A 74 -0.50 -0.78 -2.19
N ARG A 75 -1.46 -1.12 -1.31
CA ARG A 75 -1.92 -2.50 -1.14
C ARG A 75 -2.41 -3.07 -2.46
N ASN A 76 -3.24 -2.34 -3.20
CA ASN A 76 -3.74 -2.78 -4.50
C ASN A 76 -2.62 -2.95 -5.53
N ALA A 77 -1.67 -2.02 -5.59
CA ALA A 77 -0.50 -2.11 -6.47
C ALA A 77 0.36 -3.34 -6.16
N LEU A 78 0.56 -3.65 -4.88
CA LEU A 78 1.30 -4.83 -4.43
C LEU A 78 0.52 -6.13 -4.68
N SER A 79 -0.79 -6.15 -4.41
CA SER A 79 -1.65 -7.32 -4.63
C SER A 79 -1.73 -7.76 -6.09
N LYS A 80 -1.51 -6.86 -7.04
CA LYS A 80 -1.47 -7.16 -8.48
C LYS A 80 -0.19 -7.85 -8.93
N LYS A 81 0.84 -7.94 -8.08
CA LYS A 81 2.06 -8.67 -8.41
C LYS A 81 1.82 -10.18 -8.35
N PRO A 82 2.50 -10.95 -9.22
CA PRO A 82 2.41 -12.41 -9.18
C PRO A 82 2.86 -12.93 -7.83
N ASP A 83 2.18 -13.97 -7.37
CA ASP A 83 2.51 -14.66 -6.12
C ASP A 83 3.63 -15.69 -6.39
N ILE A 84 4.53 -15.92 -5.43
CA ILE A 84 5.50 -17.02 -5.55
C ILE A 84 4.74 -18.36 -5.63
N ALA A 85 3.65 -18.51 -4.87
CA ALA A 85 2.85 -19.73 -4.87
C ALA A 85 2.26 -20.05 -6.26
N GLY A 86 2.05 -19.05 -7.12
CA GLY A 86 1.57 -19.25 -8.48
C GLY A 86 2.67 -19.70 -9.47
N TYR A 87 3.93 -19.37 -9.20
CA TYR A 87 5.06 -19.82 -10.01
C TYR A 87 5.34 -21.31 -9.79
N ASP A 88 5.33 -21.77 -8.54
CA ASP A 88 5.53 -23.19 -8.22
C ASP A 88 4.45 -24.06 -8.86
N GLN A 89 3.18 -23.62 -8.82
CA GLN A 89 2.05 -24.31 -9.47
C GLN A 89 2.19 -24.39 -11.00
N MET A 90 2.65 -23.32 -11.65
CA MET A 90 2.91 -23.34 -13.10
C MET A 90 4.05 -24.30 -13.49
N ILE A 91 5.10 -24.38 -12.67
CA ILE A 91 6.21 -25.31 -12.90
C ILE A 91 5.74 -26.76 -12.75
N ASP A 92 4.93 -27.05 -11.73
CA ASP A 92 4.37 -28.38 -11.51
C ASP A 92 3.40 -28.80 -12.63
N GLU A 93 2.59 -27.88 -13.14
CA GLU A 93 1.67 -28.14 -14.26
C GLU A 93 2.41 -28.39 -15.59
N ILE A 94 3.50 -27.65 -15.85
CA ILE A 94 4.34 -27.88 -17.03
C ILE A 94 5.12 -29.20 -16.91
N GLY A 95 5.66 -29.51 -15.72
CA GLY A 95 6.45 -30.74 -15.49
C GLY A 95 5.62 -32.03 -15.47
N SER A 96 4.33 -31.94 -15.12
CA SER A 96 3.42 -33.09 -15.13
C SER A 96 2.87 -33.43 -16.53
N GLY A 97 2.85 -32.46 -17.46
CA GLY A 97 2.42 -32.69 -18.85
C GLY A 97 3.39 -33.55 -19.69
N ASP A 98 4.66 -33.63 -19.31
CA ASP A 98 5.69 -34.41 -20.02
C ASP A 98 5.77 -35.89 -19.57
N GLN A 99 5.05 -36.29 -18.51
CA GLN A 99 5.11 -37.64 -17.95
C GLN A 99 3.99 -38.58 -18.46
N GLU A 100 3.10 -38.12 -19.36
CA GLU A 100 1.97 -38.89 -19.90
C GLU A 100 2.09 -39.28 -21.39
N GLN A 101 3.30 -39.33 -21.97
CA GLN A 101 3.52 -39.87 -23.33
C GLN A 101 4.35 -41.15 -23.36
#